data_AF-A0A850LJM4-F1
#
_entry.id   AF-A0A850LJM4-F1
#
_cell.length_a   1.000
_cell.length_b   1.000
_cell.length_c   1.000
_cell.angle_alpha   90.00
_cell.angle_beta   90.00
_cell.angle_gamma   90.00
#
_symmetry.space_group_name_H-M   'P 1'
#
loop_
_entity.id
_entity.type
_entity.pdbx_description
1 polymer ?
#
loop_
_entity_poly.entity_id
_entity_poly.type
_entity_poly.pdbx_seq_one_letter_code
_entity_poly.pdbx_strand_id
1 'polypeptide(L)'
;MKPEMELLWRLYEEDRTFSKHHEQQRTATSGLLVTISAALIAFTAIDQKLEGADVLAGALLIILGLFGAIFTHKQYERSRLHLNRSYAYFDAMNKAIEGVDLEALRRKASEKNEADFPISSKYKLSTLWIILHYVILASGFLVTGAAI
;
A
#
# COMPACT_ATOMS: atom_id res chain seq x y z
N MET A 1 6.50 0.80 -35.67
CA MET A 1 6.38 -0.34 -34.72
C MET A 1 5.36 -1.32 -35.29
N LYS A 2 5.54 -2.64 -35.17
CA LYS A 2 4.52 -3.60 -35.63
C LYS A 2 3.22 -3.38 -34.83
N PRO A 3 2.01 -3.50 -35.41
CA PRO A 3 0.75 -3.24 -34.70
C PRO A 3 0.60 -4.04 -33.40
N GLU A 4 1.06 -5.29 -33.40
CA GLU A 4 1.05 -6.16 -32.21
C GLU A 4 1.91 -5.62 -31.07
N MET A 5 3.08 -5.07 -31.40
CA MET A 5 3.99 -4.46 -30.42
C MET A 5 3.38 -3.18 -29.83
N GLU A 6 2.65 -2.41 -30.64
CA GLU A 6 1.91 -1.24 -30.15
C GLU A 6 0.80 -1.63 -29.18
N LEU A 7 0.06 -2.69 -29.49
CA LEU A 7 -0.97 -3.21 -28.60
C LEU A 7 -0.39 -3.68 -27.26
N LEU A 8 0.70 -4.45 -27.28
CA LEU A 8 1.38 -4.92 -26.06
C LEU A 8 1.90 -3.75 -25.20
N TRP A 9 2.46 -2.74 -25.85
CA TRP A 9 2.93 -1.53 -25.16
C TRP A 9 1.77 -0.78 -24.49
N ARG A 10 0.64 -0.60 -25.18
CA ARG A 10 -0.54 0.05 -24.60
C ARG A 10 -1.12 -0.71 -23.41
N LEU A 11 -1.25 -2.03 -23.52
CA LEU A 11 -1.71 -2.88 -22.42
C LEU A 11 -0.76 -2.82 -21.22
N TYR A 12 0.55 -2.79 -21.49
CA TYR A 12 1.57 -2.57 -20.46
C TYR A 12 1.37 -1.24 -19.73
N GLU A 13 1.23 -0.13 -20.45
CA GLU A 13 1.04 1.20 -19.87
C GLU A 13 -0.26 1.33 -19.06
N GLU A 14 -1.34 0.73 -19.56
CA GLU A 14 -2.64 0.72 -18.90
C GLU A 14 -2.57 0.00 -17.54
N ASP A 15 -1.99 -1.20 -17.48
CA ASP A 15 -1.85 -1.93 -16.23
C ASP A 15 -0.89 -1.21 -15.25
N ARG A 16 0.16 -0.52 -15.74
CA ARG A 16 1.00 0.35 -14.89
C ARG A 16 0.20 1.51 -14.31
N THR A 17 -0.71 2.09 -15.09
CA THR A 17 -1.60 3.16 -14.64
C THR A 17 -2.57 2.67 -13.56
N PHE A 18 -3.21 1.51 -13.75
CA PHE A 18 -4.07 0.91 -12.73
C PHE A 18 -3.31 0.56 -11.44
N SER A 19 -2.10 -0.01 -11.56
CA SER A 19 -1.25 -0.29 -10.39
C SER A 19 -0.93 0.98 -9.59
N LYS A 20 -0.58 2.08 -10.28
CA LYS A 20 -0.35 3.38 -9.64
C LYS A 20 -1.63 3.93 -8.99
N HIS A 21 -2.77 3.79 -9.64
CA HIS A 21 -4.05 4.23 -9.11
C HIS A 21 -4.40 3.55 -7.78
N HIS A 22 -4.19 2.23 -7.66
CA HIS A 22 -4.39 1.50 -6.40
C HIS A 22 -3.44 1.97 -5.28
N GLU A 23 -2.18 2.29 -5.59
CA GLU A 23 -1.24 2.85 -4.62
C GLU A 23 -1.66 4.27 -4.17
N GLN A 24 -2.22 5.08 -5.07
CA GLN A 24 -2.78 6.40 -4.75
C GLN A 24 -4.01 6.30 -3.86
N GLN A 25 -4.95 5.40 -4.17
CA GLN A 25 -6.12 5.15 -3.32
C GLN A 25 -5.68 4.72 -1.91
N ARG A 26 -4.71 3.79 -1.81
CA ARG A 26 -4.14 3.36 -0.53
C ARG A 26 -3.62 4.55 0.26
N THR A 27 -2.80 5.39 -0.36
CA THR A 27 -2.21 6.57 0.29
C THR A 27 -3.29 7.56 0.77
N ALA A 28 -4.27 7.88 -0.09
CA ALA A 28 -5.34 8.81 0.24
C ALA A 28 -6.23 8.31 1.39
N THR A 29 -6.68 7.05 1.32
CA THR A 29 -7.51 6.45 2.37
C THR A 29 -6.74 6.33 3.68
N SER A 30 -5.49 5.85 3.67
CA SER A 30 -4.68 5.76 4.89
C SER A 30 -4.46 7.13 5.54
N GLY A 31 -4.17 8.18 4.75
CA GLY A 31 -4.03 9.54 5.27
C GLY A 31 -5.30 10.04 5.95
N LEU A 32 -6.47 9.78 5.37
CA LEU A 32 -7.76 10.12 5.96
C LEU A 32 -8.01 9.35 7.26
N LEU A 33 -7.76 8.03 7.27
CA LEU A 33 -7.94 7.19 8.47
C LEU A 33 -7.02 7.62 9.62
N VAL A 34 -5.75 7.90 9.33
CA VAL A 34 -4.80 8.43 10.32
C VAL A 34 -5.27 9.77 10.88
N THR A 35 -5.76 10.66 10.02
CA THR A 35 -6.24 11.99 10.43
C THR A 35 -7.45 11.89 11.37
N ILE A 36 -8.44 11.07 11.02
CA ILE A 36 -9.61 10.81 11.87
C ILE A 36 -9.17 10.17 13.19
N SER A 37 -8.26 9.20 13.13
CA SER A 37 -7.76 8.51 14.33
C SER A 37 -7.04 9.48 15.27
N ALA A 38 -6.20 10.36 14.74
CA ALA A 38 -5.54 11.40 15.53
C ALA A 38 -6.55 12.36 16.18
N ALA A 39 -7.60 12.76 15.46
CA ALA A 39 -8.67 13.60 16.01
C ALA A 39 -9.44 12.90 17.14
N LEU A 40 -9.75 11.61 16.99
CA LEU A 40 -10.39 10.80 18.04
C LEU A 40 -9.52 10.72 19.29
N ILE A 41 -8.21 10.44 19.14
CA ILE A 41 -7.27 10.39 20.26
C ILE A 41 -7.13 11.76 20.95
N ALA A 42 -7.09 12.85 20.17
CA ALA A 42 -7.02 14.18 20.73
C ALA A 42 -8.30 14.53 21.51
N PHE A 43 -9.47 14.11 21.02
CA PHE A 43 -10.75 14.32 21.69
C PHE A 43 -10.81 13.64 23.06
N THR A 44 -10.35 12.38 23.17
CA THR A 44 -10.30 11.64 24.45
C THR A 44 -9.26 12.18 25.44
N ALA A 45 -8.43 13.14 25.03
CA ALA A 45 -7.38 13.71 25.88
C ALA A 45 -7.72 15.12 26.41
N ILE A 46 -8.88 15.69 26.04
CA ILE A 46 -9.24 17.09 26.35
C ILE A 46 -9.39 17.34 27.85
N ASP A 47 -10.11 16.47 28.55
CA ASP A 47 -10.38 16.58 29.99
C ASP A 47 -9.36 15.80 30.86
N GLN A 48 -8.39 15.15 30.21
CA GLN A 48 -7.35 14.32 30.81
C GLN A 48 -7.90 13.16 31.66
N LYS A 49 -9.12 12.71 31.38
CA LYS A 49 -9.73 11.56 32.02
C LYS A 49 -10.21 10.60 30.94
N LEU A 50 -10.03 9.31 31.18
CA LEU A 50 -10.61 8.28 30.32
C LEU A 50 -11.83 7.75 31.06
N GLU A 51 -13.01 8.15 30.61
CA GLU A 51 -14.29 7.82 31.22
C GLU A 51 -15.18 7.04 30.23
N GLY A 52 -16.29 6.47 30.69
CA GLY A 52 -17.11 5.56 29.89
C GLY A 52 -17.58 6.10 28.52
N ALA A 53 -17.61 7.43 28.33
CA ALA A 53 -17.90 8.05 27.04
C ALA A 53 -16.80 7.80 25.98
N ASP A 54 -15.53 7.64 26.40
CA ASP A 54 -14.38 7.40 25.52
C ASP A 54 -14.32 5.98 24.97
N VAL A 55 -15.09 5.05 25.55
CA VAL A 55 -15.27 3.69 25.02
C VAL A 55 -15.73 3.73 23.57
N LEU A 56 -16.60 4.68 23.21
CA LEU A 56 -17.06 4.85 21.83
C LEU A 56 -15.92 5.28 20.89
N ALA A 57 -15.07 6.21 21.33
CA ALA A 57 -13.90 6.65 20.55
C ALA A 57 -12.90 5.50 20.37
N GLY A 58 -12.62 4.73 21.42
CA GLY A 58 -11.78 3.54 21.35
C GLY A 58 -12.34 2.46 20.41
N ALA A 59 -13.64 2.21 20.46
CA ALA A 59 -14.31 1.27 19.55
C ALA A 59 -14.20 1.71 18.08
N LEU A 60 -14.37 3.01 17.81
CA LEU A 60 -14.17 3.56 16.46
C LEU A 60 -12.72 3.40 15.99
N LEU A 61 -11.73 3.69 16.84
CA LEU A 61 -10.32 3.47 16.52
C LEU A 61 -10.03 2.01 16.17
N ILE A 62 -10.60 1.06 16.91
CA ILE A 62 -10.46 -0.37 16.62
C ILE A 62 -11.00 -0.69 15.21
N ILE A 63 -12.21 -0.20 14.89
CA ILE A 63 -12.84 -0.42 13.59
C ILE A 63 -11.99 0.20 12.47
N LEU A 64 -11.53 1.45 12.63
CA LEU A 64 -10.72 2.15 11.63
C LEU A 64 -9.36 1.46 11.41
N GLY A 65 -8.71 1.01 12.48
CA GLY A 65 -7.45 0.27 12.39
C GLY A 65 -7.62 -1.07 11.67
N LEU A 66 -8.66 -1.84 12.01
CA LEU A 66 -8.94 -3.12 11.34
C LEU A 66 -9.28 -2.91 9.87
N PHE A 67 -10.20 -1.98 9.58
CA PHE A 67 -10.59 -1.65 8.21
C PHE A 67 -9.39 -1.20 7.38
N GLY A 68 -8.58 -0.29 7.91
CA GLY A 68 -7.42 0.24 7.19
C GLY A 68 -6.35 -0.81 6.91
N ALA A 69 -6.12 -1.76 7.81
CA ALA A 69 -5.22 -2.89 7.58
C ALA A 69 -5.73 -3.78 6.43
N ILE A 70 -7.02 -4.15 6.44
CA ILE A 70 -7.66 -4.97 5.41
C ILE A 70 -7.66 -4.25 4.06
N PHE A 71 -8.07 -2.97 4.05
CA PHE A 71 -8.13 -2.15 2.85
C PHE A 71 -6.75 -1.99 2.21
N THR A 72 -5.74 -1.67 3.01
CA THR A 72 -4.34 -1.55 2.56
C THR A 72 -3.85 -2.84 1.91
N HIS A 73 -4.14 -3.99 2.54
CA HIS A 73 -3.77 -5.29 1.99
C HIS A 73 -4.48 -5.56 0.66
N LYS A 74 -5.78 -5.25 0.58
CA LYS A 74 -6.57 -5.43 -0.64
C LYS A 74 -6.08 -4.57 -1.80
N GLN A 75 -5.77 -3.30 -1.53
CA GLN A 75 -5.21 -2.40 -2.55
C GLN A 75 -3.82 -2.86 -3.02
N TYR A 76 -2.99 -3.39 -2.11
CA TYR A 76 -1.71 -3.98 -2.48
C TYR A 76 -1.88 -5.22 -3.38
N GLU A 77 -2.79 -6.13 -3.05
CA GLU A 77 -3.13 -7.29 -3.90
C GLU A 77 -3.52 -6.85 -5.32
N ARG A 78 -4.45 -5.89 -5.43
CA ARG A 78 -4.90 -5.36 -6.73
C ARG A 78 -3.77 -4.68 -7.50
N SER A 79 -2.96 -3.85 -6.84
CA SER A 79 -1.79 -3.23 -7.48
C SER A 79 -0.81 -4.28 -8.01
N ARG A 80 -0.55 -5.35 -7.24
CA ARG A 80 0.31 -6.46 -7.65
C ARG A 80 -0.26 -7.26 -8.82
N LEU A 81 -1.57 -7.44 -8.89
CA LEU A 81 -2.22 -8.08 -10.03
C LEU A 81 -1.91 -7.34 -11.33
N HIS A 82 -2.19 -6.03 -11.36
CA HIS A 82 -1.92 -5.19 -12.54
C HIS A 82 -0.42 -5.14 -12.87
N LEU A 83 0.44 -5.03 -11.86
CA LEU A 83 1.88 -5.04 -12.05
C LEU A 83 2.37 -6.36 -12.68
N ASN A 84 1.87 -7.51 -12.21
CA ASN A 84 2.22 -8.82 -12.74
C ASN A 84 1.74 -8.99 -14.20
N ARG A 85 0.54 -8.50 -14.54
CA ARG A 85 0.05 -8.49 -15.92
C ARG A 85 0.92 -7.63 -16.83
N SER A 86 1.33 -6.44 -16.37
CA SER A 86 2.27 -5.59 -17.11
C SER A 86 3.59 -6.32 -17.39
N TYR A 87 4.12 -7.11 -16.44
CA TYR A 87 5.32 -7.90 -16.69
C TYR A 87 5.12 -8.98 -17.76
N ALA A 88 3.96 -9.63 -17.82
CA ALA A 88 3.68 -10.59 -18.89
C ALA A 88 3.69 -9.93 -20.28
N TYR A 89 3.16 -8.72 -20.41
CA TYR A 89 3.24 -7.96 -21.67
C TYR A 89 4.67 -7.54 -22.00
N PHE A 90 5.44 -7.11 -20.99
CA PHE A 90 6.85 -6.79 -21.16
C PHE A 90 7.67 -7.99 -21.64
N ASP A 91 7.45 -9.16 -21.07
CA ASP A 91 8.15 -10.40 -21.46
C ASP A 91 7.81 -10.80 -22.90
N ALA A 92 6.56 -10.60 -23.33
CA ALA A 92 6.13 -10.80 -24.71
C ALA A 92 6.84 -9.82 -25.67
N MET A 93 6.98 -8.55 -25.27
CA MET A 93 7.72 -7.55 -26.06
C MET A 93 9.21 -7.87 -26.14
N ASN A 94 9.85 -8.28 -25.04
CA ASN A 94 11.26 -8.64 -25.00
C ASN A 94 11.59 -9.79 -25.96
N LYS A 95 10.71 -10.80 -26.05
CA LYS A 95 10.87 -11.92 -27.00
C LYS A 95 10.71 -11.51 -28.48
N ALA A 96 10.03 -10.40 -28.75
CA ALA A 96 9.73 -9.94 -30.10
C ALA A 96 10.72 -8.86 -30.61
N ILE A 97 11.61 -8.35 -29.75
CA ILE A 97 12.65 -7.37 -30.11
C ILE A 97 13.98 -8.10 -30.21
N GLU A 98 14.55 -8.16 -31.41
CA GLU A 98 15.90 -8.70 -31.63
C GLU A 98 16.98 -7.66 -31.31
N GLY A 99 18.12 -8.11 -30.79
CA GLY A 99 19.30 -7.27 -30.58
C GLY A 99 19.30 -6.44 -29.30
N VAL A 100 18.25 -6.48 -28.49
CA VAL A 100 18.18 -5.82 -27.18
C VAL A 100 17.63 -6.78 -26.13
N ASP A 101 18.43 -7.06 -25.10
CA ASP A 101 17.99 -7.83 -23.93
C ASP A 101 17.43 -6.86 -22.87
N LEU A 102 16.12 -6.58 -22.95
CA LEU A 102 15.45 -5.69 -22.00
C LEU A 102 15.41 -6.30 -20.59
N GLU A 103 15.44 -7.62 -20.48
CA GLU A 103 15.50 -8.33 -19.20
C GLU A 103 16.84 -8.12 -18.50
N ALA A 104 17.96 -8.19 -19.24
CA ALA A 104 19.28 -7.86 -18.70
C ALA A 104 19.37 -6.39 -18.23
N LEU A 105 18.79 -5.45 -18.99
CA LEU A 105 18.72 -4.04 -18.56
C LEU A 105 17.95 -3.88 -17.25
N ARG A 106 16.79 -4.53 -17.14
CA ARG A 106 15.96 -4.51 -15.94
C ARG A 106 16.65 -5.20 -14.75
N ARG A 107 17.30 -6.35 -14.97
CA ARG A 107 18.06 -7.07 -13.94
C ARG A 107 19.20 -6.22 -13.40
N LYS A 108 20.00 -5.61 -14.27
CA LYS A 108 21.08 -4.70 -13.87
C LYS A 108 20.58 -3.53 -13.02
N ALA A 109 19.43 -2.97 -13.36
CA ALA A 109 18.81 -1.91 -12.57
C ALA A 109 18.33 -2.41 -11.19
N SER A 110 17.71 -3.59 -11.13
CA SER A 110 17.28 -4.23 -9.87
C SER A 110 18.46 -4.58 -8.97
N GLU A 111 19.52 -5.18 -9.51
CA GLU A 111 20.75 -5.53 -8.78
C GLU A 111 21.40 -4.30 -8.18
N LYS A 112 21.51 -3.20 -8.96
CA LYS A 112 22.02 -1.93 -8.44
C LYS A 112 21.17 -1.42 -7.28
N ASN A 113 19.85 -1.40 -7.44
CA ASN A 113 18.95 -0.95 -6.38
C ASN A 113 19.04 -1.82 -5.12
N GLU A 114 19.15 -3.14 -5.27
CA GLU A 114 19.31 -4.05 -4.13
C GLU A 114 20.66 -3.87 -3.43
N ALA A 115 21.73 -3.58 -4.16
CA ALA A 115 23.04 -3.25 -3.60
C ALA A 115 23.02 -1.91 -2.84
N ASP A 116 22.35 -0.89 -3.39
CA ASP A 116 22.22 0.42 -2.77
C ASP A 116 21.31 0.38 -1.52
N PHE A 117 20.34 -0.54 -1.48
CA PHE A 117 19.29 -0.60 -0.46
C PHE A 117 19.05 -2.01 0.12
N PRO A 118 20.06 -2.66 0.73
CA PRO A 118 20.01 -4.09 1.10
C PRO A 118 19.05 -4.42 2.25
N ILE A 119 18.63 -3.43 3.04
CA ILE A 119 17.66 -3.61 4.12
C ILE A 119 16.25 -3.40 3.59
N SER A 120 15.98 -2.26 2.94
CA SER A 120 14.63 -1.91 2.48
C SER A 120 14.17 -2.76 1.30
N SER A 121 15.09 -3.32 0.49
CA SER A 121 14.74 -4.29 -0.56
C SER A 121 14.13 -5.58 -0.01
N LYS A 122 14.47 -5.96 1.24
CA LYS A 122 13.97 -7.18 1.90
C LYS A 122 12.54 -7.03 2.43
N TYR A 123 12.14 -5.82 2.80
CA TYR A 123 10.82 -5.57 3.38
C TYR A 123 9.84 -5.06 2.34
N LYS A 124 8.64 -5.65 2.30
CA LYS A 124 7.57 -5.17 1.43
C LYS A 124 7.04 -3.84 1.98
N LEU A 125 6.93 -2.84 1.12
CA LEU A 125 6.35 -1.55 1.48
C LEU A 125 4.95 -1.69 2.10
N SER A 126 4.15 -2.66 1.64
CA SER A 126 2.82 -2.94 2.18
C SER A 126 2.82 -3.33 3.67
N THR A 127 3.90 -3.91 4.18
CA THR A 127 4.04 -4.23 5.60
C THR A 127 4.04 -2.96 6.46
N LEU A 128 4.74 -1.91 6.03
CA LEU A 128 4.78 -0.64 6.77
C LEU A 128 3.38 -0.01 6.89
N TRP A 129 2.61 -0.04 5.81
CA TRP A 129 1.24 0.47 5.81
C TRP A 129 0.32 -0.35 6.72
N ILE A 130 0.47 -1.67 6.76
CA ILE A 130 -0.34 -2.52 7.65
C ILE A 130 0.01 -2.24 9.11
N ILE A 131 1.30 -2.12 9.44
CA ILE A 131 1.76 -1.78 10.80
C ILE A 131 1.14 -0.47 11.29
N LEU A 132 1.09 0.56 10.44
CA LEU A 132 0.48 1.85 10.78
C LEU A 132 -0.97 1.69 11.28
N HIS A 133 -1.78 0.86 10.62
CA HIS A 133 -3.16 0.64 11.03
C HIS A 133 -3.28 -0.29 12.24
N TYR A 134 -2.31 -1.18 12.46
CA TYR A 134 -2.23 -1.91 13.73
C TYR A 134 -1.88 -1.02 14.92
N VAL A 135 -1.12 0.06 14.72
CA VAL A 135 -0.92 1.06 15.78
C VAL A 135 -2.23 1.77 16.12
N ILE A 136 -3.04 2.14 15.12
CA ILE A 136 -4.38 2.72 15.34
C ILE A 136 -5.28 1.72 16.09
N LEU A 137 -5.30 0.46 15.66
CA LEU A 137 -6.05 -0.62 16.30
C LEU A 137 -5.65 -0.78 17.78
N ALA A 138 -4.34 -0.84 18.05
CA ALA A 138 -3.80 -0.96 19.41
C ALA A 138 -4.16 0.25 20.27
N SER A 139 -4.12 1.46 19.70
CA SER A 139 -4.54 2.69 20.39
C SER A 139 -6.01 2.62 20.80
N GLY A 140 -6.88 2.09 19.94
CA GLY A 140 -8.29 1.88 20.27
C GLY A 140 -8.49 0.91 21.45
N PHE A 141 -7.75 -0.20 21.48
CA PHE A 141 -7.76 -1.11 22.64
C PHE A 141 -7.28 -0.44 23.93
N LEU A 142 -6.25 0.41 23.87
CA LEU A 142 -5.76 1.15 25.03
C LEU A 142 -6.82 2.13 25.55
N VAL A 143 -7.44 2.91 24.67
CA VAL A 143 -8.50 3.86 25.04
C VAL A 143 -9.69 3.13 25.66
N THR A 144 -10.22 2.10 24.99
CA THR A 144 -11.35 1.33 25.51
C THR A 144 -11.03 0.65 26.84
N GLY A 145 -9.84 0.06 26.98
CA GLY A 145 -9.45 -0.66 28.19
C GLY A 145 -9.20 0.25 29.39
N ALA A 146 -8.81 1.50 29.18
CA ALA A 146 -8.59 2.48 30.25
C ALA A 146 -9.87 3.24 30.65
N ALA A 147 -10.91 3.21 29.81
CA ALA A 147 -12.19 3.88 30.02
C ALA A 147 -13.25 3.01 30.72
N ILE A 148 -12.94 1.73 30.99
CA ILE A 148 -13.79 0.74 31.68
C ILE A 148 -13.23 0.52 33.08
#